data_AF-A0A6G1YXV4-F1
#
_entry.id   AF-A0A6G1YXV4-F1
#
_cell.length_a   1.000
_cell.length_b   1.000
_cell.length_c   1.000
_cell.angle_alpha   90.00
_cell.angle_beta   90.00
_cell.angle_gamma   90.00
#
_symmetry.space_group_name_H-M   'P 1'
#
loop_
_entity.id
_entity.type
_entity.pdbx_description
1 polymer ?
#
loop_
_entity_poly.entity_id
_entity_poly.type
_entity_poly.pdbx_seq_one_letter_code
_entity_poly.pdbx_strand_id
1 'polypeptide(L)'
;MTSVFNALSFPLVIITIIIIVGVGLILSLSSNPLYGVKNYLFHSFVHTKNEANSLSPTSAFALSESPKLSQLIFHVQEFTIPGNNDSIPLYPLYDKNRNAIWVGDTAIDSSRILAFNLKSGKFMEHKLNGTSIVTVMAFDHNNTHIWYVDPLLKRLGRRILMNY
;
A
#
# COMPACT_ATOMS: atom_id res chain seq x y z
N MET A 1 -7.06 -52.04 11.55
CA MET A 1 -6.23 -51.18 10.68
C MET A 1 -6.51 -49.74 11.05
N THR A 2 -5.60 -49.15 11.84
CA THR A 2 -5.65 -47.77 12.32
C THR A 2 -4.99 -46.86 11.28
N SER A 3 -5.75 -45.91 10.73
CA SER A 3 -5.21 -44.78 9.97
C SER A 3 -5.64 -43.52 10.70
N VAL A 4 -4.73 -43.03 11.54
CA VAL A 4 -4.84 -41.83 12.35
C VAL A 4 -4.60 -40.62 11.45
N PHE A 5 -5.66 -39.97 10.98
CA PHE A 5 -5.56 -38.58 10.53
C PHE A 5 -5.98 -37.69 11.70
N ASN A 6 -4.96 -37.13 12.36
CA ASN A 6 -5.10 -36.21 13.46
C ASN A 6 -6.03 -35.05 13.08
N ALA A 7 -7.18 -35.01 13.74
CA ALA A 7 -7.96 -33.80 13.90
C ALA A 7 -7.13 -32.80 14.70
N LEU A 8 -6.49 -31.84 14.02
CA LEU A 8 -6.01 -30.63 14.67
C LEU A 8 -7.26 -29.86 15.09
N SER A 9 -7.55 -29.91 16.39
CA SER A 9 -8.67 -29.20 16.99
C SER A 9 -8.57 -27.71 16.65
N PHE A 10 -9.68 -27.15 16.18
CA PHE A 10 -9.87 -25.72 15.83
C PHE A 10 -9.19 -24.68 16.74
N PRO A 11 -9.02 -24.86 18.07
CA PRO A 11 -8.23 -23.93 18.89
C PRO A 11 -6.74 -23.81 18.52
N LEU A 12 -6.10 -24.85 17.97
CA LEU A 12 -4.67 -24.79 17.63
C LEU A 12 -4.38 -23.91 16.40
N VAL A 13 -5.30 -23.83 15.44
CA VAL A 13 -5.14 -22.98 14.24
C VAL A 13 -5.21 -21.50 14.62
N ILE A 14 -6.11 -21.14 15.53
CA ILE A 14 -6.26 -19.76 16.02
C ILE A 14 -5.02 -19.35 16.85
N ILE A 15 -4.51 -20.23 17.72
CA ILE A 15 -3.26 -19.97 18.47
C ILE A 15 -2.08 -19.77 17.51
N THR A 16 -2.00 -20.56 16.44
CA THR A 16 -0.92 -20.43 15.45
C THR A 16 -0.99 -19.11 14.68
N ILE A 17 -2.20 -18.65 14.32
CA ILE A 17 -2.41 -17.36 13.63
C ILE A 17 -2.09 -16.18 14.57
N ILE A 18 -2.48 -16.25 15.85
CA ILE A 18 -2.15 -15.21 16.85
C ILE A 18 -0.64 -15.11 17.08
N ILE A 19 0.10 -16.23 17.10
CA ILE A 19 1.56 -16.23 17.23
C ILE A 19 2.22 -15.60 15.98
N ILE A 20 1.74 -15.89 14.77
CA ILE A 20 2.30 -15.31 13.54
C ILE A 20 2.05 -13.79 13.47
N VAL A 21 0.86 -13.32 13.85
CA VAL A 21 0.54 -11.89 13.90
C VAL A 21 1.29 -11.18 15.03
N GLY A 22 1.44 -11.82 16.19
CA GLY A 22 2.20 -11.28 17.32
C GLY A 22 3.71 -11.18 17.04
N VAL A 23 4.32 -12.21 16.43
CA VAL A 23 5.74 -12.19 16.06
C VAL A 23 6.00 -11.25 14.88
N GLY A 24 5.07 -11.13 13.92
CA GLY A 24 5.15 -10.15 12.84
C GLY A 24 5.03 -8.70 13.32
N LEU A 25 4.22 -8.44 14.35
CA LEU A 25 4.06 -7.11 14.96
C LEU A 25 5.23 -6.75 15.90
N ILE A 26 5.85 -7.74 16.55
CA ILE A 26 7.06 -7.51 17.38
C ILE A 26 8.32 -7.34 16.50
N LEU A 27 8.36 -7.94 15.31
CA LEU A 27 9.44 -7.72 14.34
C LEU A 27 9.30 -6.42 13.55
N SER A 28 8.12 -5.79 13.49
CA SER A 28 7.95 -4.45 12.91
C SER A 28 8.18 -3.30 13.90
N LEU A 29 8.27 -3.60 15.20
CA LEU A 29 8.51 -2.61 16.27
C LEU A 29 9.96 -2.61 16.82
N SER A 30 10.87 -3.42 16.26
CA SER A 30 12.29 -3.46 16.68
C SER A 30 13.30 -3.00 15.63
N SER A 31 12.86 -2.37 14.53
CA SER A 31 13.76 -1.61 13.67
C SER A 31 14.16 -0.30 14.36
N ASN A 32 15.11 -0.41 15.29
CA ASN A 32 15.97 0.72 15.65
C ASN A 32 16.49 1.34 14.33
N PRO A 33 16.31 2.64 14.06
CA PRO A 33 16.99 3.25 12.93
C PRO A 33 18.48 3.26 13.27
N LEU A 34 19.20 2.29 12.71
CA LEU A 34 20.66 2.32 12.69
C LEU A 34 21.05 3.55 11.86
N TYR A 35 21.46 4.60 12.55
CA TYR A 35 22.27 5.68 12.00
C TYR A 35 23.39 5.09 11.15
N GLY A 36 23.38 5.32 9.83
CA GLY A 36 24.45 4.77 9.01
C GLY A 36 24.26 4.80 7.50
N VAL A 37 23.85 5.92 6.91
CA VAL A 37 24.20 6.20 5.50
C VAL A 37 24.73 7.63 5.42
N LYS A 38 26.04 7.75 5.68
CA LYS A 38 26.84 8.92 5.29
C LYS A 38 26.96 8.92 3.77
N ASN A 39 26.55 10.00 3.12
CA ASN A 39 26.94 10.58 1.81
C ASN A 39 27.07 9.58 0.64
N TYR A 40 26.60 9.83 -0.57
CA TYR A 40 27.11 10.71 -1.63
C TYR A 40 25.99 10.64 -2.68
N LEU A 41 25.45 11.69 -3.29
CA LEU A 41 26.06 12.56 -4.28
C LEU A 41 25.05 13.69 -4.56
N PHE A 42 25.25 14.88 -4.01
CA PHE A 42 24.81 16.09 -4.70
C PHE A 42 26.03 16.60 -5.46
N HIS A 43 26.01 16.45 -6.79
CA HIS A 43 26.99 17.08 -7.66
C HIS A 43 26.76 18.60 -7.61
N SER A 44 27.46 19.29 -6.70
CA SER A 44 27.66 20.72 -6.82
C SER A 44 28.76 20.95 -7.87
N PHE A 45 28.39 21.54 -9.00
CA PHE A 45 29.38 22.09 -9.92
C PHE A 45 29.98 23.34 -9.27
N VAL A 46 31.21 23.22 -8.77
CA VAL A 46 32.08 24.36 -8.48
C VAL A 46 33.28 24.25 -9.40
N HIS A 47 33.30 25.07 -10.45
CA HIS A 47 34.48 25.26 -11.27
C HIS A 47 35.42 26.23 -10.55
N THR A 48 36.69 25.85 -10.43
CA THR A 48 37.73 26.57 -9.69
C THR A 48 38.24 27.83 -10.39
N LYS A 49 38.36 28.89 -9.57
CA LYS A 49 39.24 30.08 -9.57
C LYS A 49 39.90 30.56 -10.87
N ASN A 50 39.62 31.83 -11.20
CA ASN A 50 40.63 32.82 -11.60
C ASN A 50 40.45 34.07 -10.69
N GLU A 51 41.58 34.71 -10.36
CA GLU A 51 41.74 35.72 -9.29
C GLU A 51 41.12 37.10 -9.56
N ALA A 52 41.05 37.87 -8.47
CA ALA A 52 40.83 39.32 -8.35
C ALA A 52 39.40 39.84 -8.58
N ASN A 53 38.56 39.76 -7.54
CA ASN A 53 37.84 40.91 -6.96
C ASN A 53 36.98 40.43 -5.78
N SER A 54 37.18 41.07 -4.63
CA SER A 54 36.50 40.78 -3.36
C SER A 54 34.97 40.95 -3.47
N LEU A 55 34.21 39.92 -3.08
CA LEU A 55 32.81 40.07 -2.68
C LEU A 55 32.55 39.35 -1.34
N SER A 56 31.91 40.09 -0.44
CA SER A 56 31.54 39.80 0.94
C SER A 56 30.86 38.42 1.16
N PRO A 57 31.11 37.73 2.28
CA PRO A 57 30.44 36.47 2.60
C PRO A 57 29.06 36.76 3.21
N THR A 58 28.08 37.13 2.38
CA THR A 58 26.69 37.30 2.82
C THR A 58 25.73 36.60 1.88
N SER A 59 25.67 35.27 2.00
CA SER A 59 24.45 34.50 1.78
C SER A 59 24.66 33.07 2.30
N ALA A 60 24.68 32.95 3.63
CA ALA A 60 24.34 31.67 4.24
C ALA A 60 22.89 31.36 3.83
N PHE A 61 22.71 30.43 2.89
CA PHE A 61 21.41 29.83 2.65
C PHE A 61 21.02 29.11 3.94
N ALA A 62 20.12 29.72 4.70
CA ALA A 62 19.52 29.07 5.85
C ALA A 62 18.81 27.81 5.32
N LEU A 63 19.43 26.66 5.55
CA LEU A 63 18.79 25.37 5.36
C LEU A 63 17.55 25.39 6.24
N SER A 64 16.39 25.50 5.60
CA SER A 64 15.08 25.48 6.25
C SER A 64 15.04 24.25 7.15
N GLU A 65 15.03 24.47 8.47
CA GLU A 65 14.91 23.40 9.45
C GLU A 65 13.71 22.54 9.05
N SER A 66 13.92 21.23 8.91
CA SER A 66 12.83 20.31 8.59
C SER A 66 11.74 20.47 9.65
N PRO A 67 10.46 20.63 9.25
CA PRO A 67 9.38 20.91 10.20
C PRO A 67 9.32 19.82 11.26
N LYS A 68 9.15 20.21 12.52
CA LYS A 68 9.00 19.27 13.63
C LYS A 68 7.72 18.47 13.40
N LEU A 69 7.73 17.17 13.68
CA LEU A 69 6.55 16.30 13.51
C LEU A 69 5.32 16.85 14.26
N SER A 70 5.53 17.54 15.39
CA SER A 70 4.49 18.21 16.18
C SER A 70 3.81 19.40 15.48
N GLN A 71 4.38 19.89 14.37
CA GLN A 71 3.83 20.97 13.56
C GLN A 71 2.99 20.46 12.38
N LEU A 72 2.94 19.14 12.15
CA LEU A 72 2.11 18.56 11.10
C LEU A 72 0.64 18.60 11.53
N ILE A 73 -0.16 19.32 10.75
CA ILE A 73 -1.61 19.33 10.86
C ILE A 73 -2.15 18.34 9.84
N PHE A 74 -2.87 17.33 10.30
CA PHE A 74 -3.50 16.34 9.44
C PHE A 74 -5.01 16.51 9.45
N HIS A 75 -5.61 16.39 8.26
CA HIS A 75 -7.05 16.25 8.11
C HIS A 75 -7.34 14.82 7.64
N VAL A 76 -8.11 14.08 8.42
CA VAL A 76 -8.50 12.71 8.10
C VAL A 76 -9.91 12.73 7.56
N GLN A 77 -10.11 12.10 6.41
CA GLN A 77 -11.41 11.90 5.80
C GLN A 77 -11.63 10.41 5.59
N GLU A 78 -12.80 9.93 6.04
CA GLU A 78 -13.18 8.53 5.98
C GLU A 78 -14.34 8.35 4.99
N PHE A 79 -14.34 7.22 4.29
CA PHE A 79 -15.37 6.87 3.31
C PHE A 79 -15.88 5.46 3.59
N THR A 80 -17.19 5.33 3.79
CA THR A 80 -17.82 4.04 4.04
C THR A 80 -17.80 3.16 2.79
N ILE A 81 -17.33 1.93 2.93
CA ILE A 81 -17.39 0.92 1.86
C ILE A 81 -18.84 0.47 1.65
N PRO A 82 -19.35 0.43 0.41
CA PRO A 82 -20.68 -0.09 0.14
C PRO A 82 -20.73 -1.62 0.29
N GLY A 83 -21.82 -2.13 0.86
CA GLY A 83 -22.06 -3.57 1.06
C GLY A 83 -22.34 -3.93 2.52
N ASN A 84 -22.47 -5.22 2.80
CA ASN A 84 -22.56 -5.76 4.15
C ASN A 84 -21.29 -5.44 4.97
N ASN A 85 -21.43 -5.42 6.30
CA ASN A 85 -20.39 -5.04 7.26
C ASN A 85 -19.14 -5.94 7.26
N ASP A 86 -19.13 -6.98 6.43
CA ASP A 86 -18.06 -7.98 6.38
C ASP A 86 -16.96 -7.64 5.38
N SER A 87 -17.08 -6.53 4.63
CA SER A 87 -16.05 -6.12 3.66
C SER A 87 -14.71 -5.88 4.32
N ILE A 88 -13.64 -6.39 3.70
CA ILE A 88 -12.27 -6.21 4.15
C ILE A 88 -11.47 -5.64 2.95
N PRO A 89 -11.57 -4.32 2.68
CA PRO A 89 -10.87 -3.70 1.57
C PRO A 89 -9.36 -3.61 1.86
N LEU A 90 -8.54 -4.30 1.07
CA LEU A 90 -7.09 -4.29 1.21
C LEU A 90 -6.40 -4.03 -0.13
N TYR A 91 -5.09 -3.75 -0.06
CA TYR A 91 -4.19 -3.59 -1.21
C TYR A 91 -4.61 -2.48 -2.19
N PRO A 92 -4.67 -1.22 -1.73
CA PRO A 92 -5.05 -0.11 -2.59
C PRO A 92 -4.06 0.07 -3.75
N LEU A 93 -4.60 0.34 -4.93
CA LEU A 93 -3.88 0.57 -6.16
C LEU A 93 -4.35 1.90 -6.78
N TYR A 94 -3.49 2.90 -6.78
CA TYR A 94 -3.82 4.24 -7.30
C TYR A 94 -3.77 4.27 -8.83
N ASP A 95 -4.85 4.76 -9.45
CA ASP A 95 -4.98 4.99 -10.88
C ASP A 95 -5.07 6.48 -11.18
N LYS A 96 -3.95 7.06 -11.62
CA LYS A 96 -3.89 8.46 -12.01
C LYS A 96 -4.79 8.78 -13.21
N ASN A 97 -4.93 7.87 -14.17
CA ASN A 97 -5.64 8.14 -15.42
C ASN A 97 -7.15 8.29 -15.18
N ARG A 98 -7.69 7.51 -14.23
CA ARG A 98 -9.11 7.55 -13.85
C ARG A 98 -9.37 8.37 -12.59
N ASN A 99 -8.32 8.92 -11.98
CA ASN A 99 -8.35 9.60 -10.69
C ASN A 99 -9.11 8.77 -9.62
N ALA A 100 -8.69 7.51 -9.47
CA ALA A 100 -9.36 6.53 -8.63
C ALA A 100 -8.38 5.72 -7.78
N ILE A 101 -8.85 5.20 -6.66
CA ILE A 101 -8.15 4.17 -5.87
C ILE A 101 -8.92 2.87 -6.03
N TRP A 102 -8.26 1.82 -6.51
CA TRP A 102 -8.81 0.49 -6.62
C TRP A 102 -8.47 -0.32 -5.38
N VAL A 103 -9.42 -1.02 -4.79
CA VAL A 103 -9.18 -1.93 -3.65
C VAL A 103 -9.79 -3.30 -3.92
N GLY A 104 -9.07 -4.35 -3.56
CA GLY A 104 -9.59 -5.71 -3.55
C GLY A 104 -10.34 -5.95 -2.25
N ASP A 105 -11.41 -6.74 -2.28
CA ASP A 105 -12.10 -7.16 -1.07
C ASP A 105 -11.64 -8.58 -0.69
N THR A 106 -11.06 -8.71 0.51
CA THR A 106 -10.57 -9.99 1.04
C THR A 106 -11.58 -10.70 1.92
N ALA A 107 -12.78 -10.14 2.09
CA ALA A 107 -13.88 -10.87 2.70
C ALA A 107 -14.21 -12.10 1.85
N ILE A 108 -14.34 -13.27 2.49
CA ILE A 108 -14.58 -14.55 1.83
C ILE A 108 -15.83 -14.44 0.96
N ASP A 109 -15.71 -14.83 -0.31
CA ASP A 109 -16.76 -14.81 -1.32
C ASP A 109 -17.35 -13.42 -1.62
N SER A 110 -16.61 -12.34 -1.31
CA SER A 110 -16.98 -10.99 -1.72
C SER A 110 -16.97 -10.82 -3.24
N SER A 111 -16.09 -11.57 -3.92
CA SER A 111 -15.98 -11.67 -5.37
C SER A 111 -15.97 -10.29 -6.07
N ARG A 112 -15.25 -9.30 -5.51
CA ARG A 112 -15.33 -7.93 -6.03
C ARG A 112 -14.03 -7.14 -5.93
N ILE A 113 -13.94 -6.15 -6.82
CA ILE A 113 -13.00 -5.03 -6.74
C ILE A 113 -13.85 -3.76 -6.59
N LEU A 114 -13.42 -2.83 -5.75
CA LEU A 114 -14.06 -1.54 -5.58
C LEU A 114 -13.18 -0.44 -6.18
N ALA A 115 -13.78 0.46 -6.94
CA ALA A 115 -13.13 1.66 -7.45
C ALA A 115 -13.63 2.88 -6.69
N PHE A 116 -12.77 3.51 -5.91
CA PHE A 116 -13.05 4.77 -5.24
C PHE A 116 -12.71 5.93 -6.15
N ASN A 117 -13.71 6.70 -6.57
CA ASN A 117 -13.50 7.90 -7.37
C ASN A 117 -13.09 9.07 -6.46
N LEU A 118 -11.87 9.58 -6.63
CA LEU A 118 -11.32 10.63 -5.77
C LEU A 118 -12.00 12.00 -5.97
N LYS A 119 -12.67 12.22 -7.10
CA LYS A 119 -13.41 13.46 -7.36
C LYS A 119 -14.78 13.46 -6.70
N SER A 120 -15.50 12.33 -6.78
CA SER A 120 -16.87 12.24 -6.26
C SER A 120 -16.94 11.71 -4.83
N GLY A 121 -15.88 11.10 -4.32
CA GLY A 121 -15.85 10.47 -3.00
C GLY A 121 -16.75 9.24 -2.91
N LYS A 122 -16.98 8.54 -4.04
CA LYS A 122 -17.89 7.40 -4.13
C LYS A 122 -17.20 6.15 -4.62
N PHE A 123 -17.59 5.02 -4.06
CA PHE A 123 -17.21 3.70 -4.52
C PHE A 123 -18.11 3.22 -5.66
N MET A 124 -17.50 2.55 -6.64
CA MET A 124 -18.16 1.74 -7.64
C MET A 124 -17.74 0.29 -7.44
N GLU A 125 -18.71 -0.61 -7.31
CA GLU A 125 -18.44 -2.03 -7.17
C GLU A 125 -18.31 -2.71 -8.54
N HIS A 126 -17.39 -3.65 -8.61
CA HIS A 126 -17.21 -4.52 -9.76
C HIS A 126 -17.13 -5.97 -9.34
N LYS A 127 -18.23 -6.70 -9.56
CA LYS A 127 -18.30 -8.13 -9.34
C LYS A 127 -17.42 -8.91 -10.32
N LEU A 128 -16.85 -10.00 -9.82
CA LEU A 128 -15.99 -10.94 -10.50
C LEU A 128 -16.63 -12.32 -10.44
N ASN A 129 -16.69 -13.01 -11.58
CA ASN A 129 -17.20 -14.38 -11.62
C ASN A 129 -16.09 -15.38 -11.28
N GLY A 130 -16.41 -16.40 -10.50
CA GLY A 130 -15.48 -17.50 -10.18
C GLY A 130 -14.26 -17.08 -9.36
N THR A 131 -14.41 -16.02 -8.57
CA THR A 131 -13.42 -15.48 -7.62
C THR A 131 -14.00 -15.56 -6.22
N SER A 132 -13.27 -16.08 -5.25
CA SER A 132 -13.67 -16.01 -3.83
C SER A 132 -13.26 -14.66 -3.24
N ILE A 133 -11.97 -14.33 -3.29
CA ILE A 133 -11.43 -13.09 -2.74
C ILE A 133 -10.44 -12.41 -3.69
N VAL A 134 -10.21 -11.11 -3.48
CA VAL A 134 -9.23 -10.33 -4.22
C VAL A 134 -8.19 -9.77 -3.26
N THR A 135 -6.93 -10.18 -3.43
CA THR A 135 -5.81 -9.70 -2.63
C THR A 135 -4.97 -8.67 -3.38
N VAL A 136 -3.70 -8.96 -3.64
CA VAL A 136 -2.79 -8.08 -4.37
C VAL A 136 -3.29 -7.86 -5.79
N MET A 137 -3.13 -6.61 -6.25
CA MET A 137 -3.54 -6.18 -7.59
C MET A 137 -2.41 -5.42 -8.28
N ALA A 138 -2.39 -5.47 -9.60
CA ALA A 138 -1.47 -4.69 -10.42
C ALA A 138 -2.14 -4.29 -11.73
N PHE A 139 -1.78 -3.12 -12.26
CA PHE A 139 -2.12 -2.76 -13.63
C PHE A 139 -1.23 -3.50 -14.63
N ASP A 140 -1.78 -3.77 -15.80
CA ASP A 140 -0.95 -4.06 -16.96
C ASP A 140 -0.24 -2.80 -17.47
N HIS A 141 0.71 -2.95 -18.40
CA HIS A 141 1.51 -1.83 -18.91
C HIS A 141 0.68 -0.64 -19.43
N ASN A 142 -0.50 -0.93 -19.99
CA ASN A 142 -1.37 0.07 -20.61
C ASN A 142 -2.47 0.60 -19.66
N ASN A 143 -2.51 0.17 -18.40
CA ASN A 143 -3.60 0.45 -17.45
C ASN A 143 -5.01 0.17 -18.03
N THR A 144 -5.10 -0.88 -18.84
CA THR A 144 -6.34 -1.39 -19.44
C THR A 144 -6.88 -2.60 -18.71
N HIS A 145 -6.05 -3.25 -17.88
CA HIS A 145 -6.44 -4.38 -17.07
C HIS A 145 -5.94 -4.24 -15.63
N ILE A 146 -6.72 -4.77 -14.70
CA ILE A 146 -6.23 -5.14 -13.37
C ILE A 146 -6.00 -6.65 -13.35
N TRP A 147 -4.80 -7.05 -13.01
CA TRP A 147 -4.47 -8.41 -12.60
C TRP A 147 -4.62 -8.52 -11.09
N TYR A 148 -5.14 -9.65 -10.61
CA TYR A 148 -5.35 -9.86 -9.18
C TYR A 148 -5.14 -11.31 -8.79
N VAL A 149 -4.82 -11.55 -7.52
CA VAL A 149 -4.63 -12.90 -6.98
C VAL A 149 -5.81 -13.29 -6.08
N ASP A 150 -6.36 -14.47 -6.37
CA ASP A 150 -7.26 -15.21 -5.48
C ASP A 150 -6.49 -16.40 -4.89
N PRO A 151 -5.94 -16.27 -3.68
CA PRO A 151 -5.16 -17.33 -3.08
C PRO A 151 -6.01 -18.51 -2.60
N LEU A 152 -7.30 -18.33 -2.32
CA LEU A 152 -8.18 -19.42 -1.89
C LEU A 152 -8.45 -20.39 -3.04
N LEU A 153 -8.67 -19.85 -4.23
CA LEU A 153 -8.83 -20.64 -5.45
C LEU A 153 -7.52 -20.95 -6.18
N LYS A 154 -6.38 -20.42 -5.70
CA LYS A 154 -5.04 -20.56 -6.30
C LYS A 154 -4.99 -20.03 -7.74
N ARG A 155 -5.59 -18.87 -7.99
CA ARG A 155 -5.76 -18.30 -9.33
C ARG A 155 -5.18 -16.90 -9.43
N LEU A 156 -4.63 -16.62 -10.61
CA LEU A 156 -4.38 -15.27 -11.10
C LEU A 156 -5.54 -14.89 -12.03
N GLY A 157 -6.31 -13.88 -11.63
CA GLY A 157 -7.40 -13.34 -12.41
C GLY A 157 -7.01 -12.07 -13.14
N ARG A 158 -7.81 -11.73 -14.16
CA ARG A 158 -7.68 -10.49 -14.93
C ARG A 158 -9.04 -9.87 -15.14
N ARG A 159 -9.14 -8.56 -14.98
CA ARG A 159 -10.33 -7.77 -15.28
C ARG A 159 -9.99 -6.62 -16.24
N ILE A 160 -10.82 -6.45 -17.27
CA ILE A 160 -10.73 -5.32 -18.19
C ILE A 160 -11.30 -4.07 -17.51
N LEU A 161 -10.59 -2.96 -17.63
CA LEU A 161 -11.02 -1.65 -17.17
C LEU A 161 -11.72 -0.94 -18.34
N MET A 162 -12.98 -0.59 -18.15
CA MET A 162 -13.69 0.30 -19.06
C MET A 162 -13.40 1.75 -18.66
N ASN A 163 -13.45 2.68 -19.62
CA ASN A 163 -13.38 4.10 -19.30
C ASN A 163 -14.70 4.51 -18.64
N TYR A 164 -14.61 5.27 -17.54
CA TYR A 164 -15.75 5.84 -16.80
C TYR A 164 -15.77 7.35 -16.98
#